data_AF-A0A669E782-F1
#
_entry.id   AF-A0A669E782-F1
#
_cell.length_a   1.000
_cell.length_b   1.000
_cell.length_c   1.000
_cell.angle_alpha   90.00
_cell.angle_beta   90.00
_cell.angle_gamma   90.00
#
_symmetry.space_group_name_H-M   'P 1'
#
loop_
_entity.id
_entity.type
_entity.pdbx_description
1 polymer ?
#
loop_
_entity_poly.entity_id
_entity_poly.type
_entity_poly.pdbx_seq_one_letter_code
_entity_poly.pdbx_strand_id
1 'polypeptide(L)'
;SQNRVKLFPLAHVDTTHFYVQVMLHKCNLMILTCISFQACHSEKHLGQYYTLPSAHIRTLFPSGLPWRYQQQVKTFNEACIMVRQPSLEVISYLKKTDYSKPALRYLFYGQKGTGKTISLCHTVHFCYTQGWLVLHIPDAHQWVKNCKELLPSSYNASRFDQPLQATTWLRNFRLTNERFLSKIKTKHRYMWTKREFTEEGSLLGELVDQGISRVKSSSDVVGAVMKELRLQSGQPGSDFRLAVAVDGVNGLWGRSTIKKEDKSVDPEELTLIYNLRKLMRNDWTGGAIIATLSQTGSLYTPKSAYLPQELLGERGFDSMDPFIPVSVPNYSEKEFESCYLYYMDRHWLQHPQSRTEEGKKELVFLSNRNPSMLDRICGFL
;
A
#
# COMPACT_ATOMS: atom_id res chain seq x y z
N SER A 1 63.93 -12.35 -52.96
CA SER A 1 63.60 -13.42 -52.00
C SER A 1 63.06 -12.78 -50.72
N GLN A 2 61.91 -13.26 -50.26
CA GLN A 2 61.26 -13.02 -48.96
C GLN A 2 60.73 -11.61 -48.62
N ASN A 3 59.44 -11.38 -48.93
CA ASN A 3 58.56 -10.50 -48.15
C ASN A 3 57.77 -11.37 -47.14
N ARG A 4 57.93 -11.12 -45.84
CA ARG A 4 57.12 -11.75 -44.77
C ARG A 4 55.82 -10.97 -44.60
N VAL A 5 54.68 -11.62 -44.89
CA VAL A 5 53.35 -11.16 -44.47
C VAL A 5 53.07 -11.78 -43.09
N LYS A 6 52.84 -10.93 -42.08
CA LYS A 6 52.35 -11.36 -40.76
C LYS A 6 50.85 -11.67 -40.87
N LEU A 7 50.47 -12.91 -40.61
CA LEU A 7 49.08 -13.30 -40.36
C LEU A 7 48.72 -12.96 -38.90
N PHE A 8 47.71 -12.11 -38.70
CA PHE A 8 47.02 -11.95 -37.42
C PHE A 8 46.03 -13.11 -37.24
N PRO A 9 45.90 -13.71 -36.03
CA PRO A 9 44.88 -14.72 -35.79
C PRO A 9 43.50 -14.06 -35.65
N LEU A 10 42.52 -14.64 -36.33
CA LEU A 10 41.09 -14.37 -36.17
C LEU A 10 40.70 -14.59 -34.70
N ALA A 11 40.26 -13.51 -34.03
CA ALA A 11 39.68 -13.62 -32.70
C ALA A 11 38.37 -14.42 -32.79
N HIS A 12 38.33 -15.54 -32.07
CA HIS A 12 37.08 -16.22 -31.74
C HIS A 12 36.21 -15.24 -30.96
N VAL A 13 35.18 -14.69 -31.61
CA VAL A 13 34.12 -13.96 -30.92
C VAL A 13 33.31 -15.01 -30.15
N ASP A 14 33.34 -14.93 -28.82
CA ASP A 14 32.55 -15.78 -27.92
C ASP A 14 31.05 -15.61 -28.21
N THR A 15 30.53 -16.47 -29.07
CA THR A 15 29.11 -16.53 -29.46
C THR A 15 28.20 -16.72 -28.25
N THR A 16 28.67 -17.36 -27.19
CA THR A 16 27.97 -17.53 -25.91
C THR A 16 27.67 -16.20 -25.21
N HIS A 17 28.61 -15.25 -25.23
CA HIS A 17 28.42 -13.95 -24.57
C HIS A 17 27.40 -13.08 -25.32
N PHE A 18 27.45 -13.12 -26.66
CA PHE A 18 26.49 -12.42 -27.52
C PHE A 18 25.08 -13.01 -27.40
N TYR A 19 24.93 -14.34 -27.33
CA TYR A 19 23.64 -15.00 -27.11
C TYR A 19 23.03 -14.68 -25.74
N VAL A 20 23.84 -14.66 -24.67
CA VAL A 20 23.39 -14.27 -23.32
C VAL A 20 22.95 -12.80 -23.30
N GLN A 21 23.67 -11.92 -23.99
CA GLN A 21 23.33 -10.49 -24.04
C GLN A 21 22.08 -10.21 -24.89
N VAL A 22 21.87 -10.94 -25.99
CA VAL A 22 20.63 -10.88 -26.80
C VAL A 22 19.44 -11.52 -26.08
N MET A 23 19.65 -12.62 -25.34
CA MET A 23 18.65 -13.20 -24.44
C MET A 23 18.29 -12.22 -23.32
N LEU A 24 19.26 -11.59 -22.67
CA LEU A 24 19.03 -10.58 -21.63
C LEU A 24 18.29 -9.35 -22.18
N HIS A 25 18.57 -8.92 -23.42
CA HIS A 25 17.86 -7.79 -24.04
C HIS A 25 16.41 -8.16 -24.43
N LYS A 26 16.17 -9.38 -24.94
CA LYS A 26 14.82 -9.91 -25.16
C LYS A 26 14.07 -10.18 -23.85
N CYS A 27 14.77 -10.66 -22.82
CA CYS A 27 14.25 -10.85 -21.46
C CYS A 27 13.90 -9.51 -20.81
N ASN A 28 14.69 -8.45 -21.00
CA ASN A 28 14.37 -7.12 -20.51
C ASN A 28 13.02 -6.62 -21.06
N LEU A 29 12.73 -6.87 -22.35
CA LEU A 29 11.41 -6.58 -22.94
C LEU A 29 10.28 -7.49 -22.43
N MET A 30 10.60 -8.70 -21.94
CA MET A 30 9.63 -9.67 -21.44
C MET A 30 9.31 -9.48 -19.95
N ILE A 31 10.28 -9.02 -19.16
CA ILE A 31 10.23 -8.84 -17.71
C ILE A 31 9.72 -7.43 -17.38
N LEU A 32 10.25 -6.40 -18.03
CA LEU A 32 9.83 -5.02 -17.85
C LEU A 32 8.85 -4.63 -18.96
N THR A 33 7.64 -4.25 -18.56
CA THR A 33 6.72 -3.59 -19.49
C THR A 33 7.26 -2.20 -19.82
N CYS A 34 7.60 -1.94 -21.08
CA CYS A 34 7.88 -0.59 -21.60
C CYS A 34 6.64 0.34 -21.55
N ILE A 35 5.49 -0.19 -21.12
CA ILE A 35 4.25 0.56 -20.98
C ILE A 35 4.31 1.31 -19.64
N SER A 36 4.92 2.49 -19.67
CA SER A 36 4.80 3.51 -18.63
C SER A 36 3.36 4.04 -18.49
N PHE A 37 2.40 3.57 -19.30
CA PHE A 37 0.97 3.87 -19.22
C PHE A 37 0.23 2.90 -18.29
N GLN A 38 0.30 3.16 -16.99
CA GLN A 38 -0.21 2.29 -15.92
C GLN A 38 -1.75 2.16 -15.84
N ALA A 39 -2.50 2.93 -16.63
CA ALA A 39 -3.98 2.85 -16.69
C ALA A 39 -4.50 1.59 -17.41
N CYS A 40 -3.65 0.88 -18.15
CA CYS A 40 -4.04 -0.15 -19.12
C CYS A 40 -3.51 -1.56 -18.82
N HIS A 41 -3.17 -1.87 -17.55
CA HIS A 41 -2.79 -3.24 -17.25
C HIS A 41 -3.96 -4.21 -17.49
N SER A 42 -3.66 -5.34 -18.12
CA SER A 42 -4.60 -6.41 -18.50
C SER A 42 -3.98 -7.76 -18.16
N GLU A 43 -4.74 -8.84 -18.36
CA GLU A 43 -4.28 -10.21 -18.13
C GLU A 43 -3.01 -10.57 -18.92
N LYS A 44 -2.77 -9.90 -20.06
CA LYS A 44 -1.55 -10.08 -20.86
C LYS A 44 -0.27 -9.72 -20.11
N HIS A 45 -0.36 -8.79 -19.16
CA HIS A 45 0.79 -8.30 -18.40
C HIS A 45 1.02 -9.07 -17.09
N LEU A 46 0.25 -10.13 -16.82
CA LEU A 46 0.40 -10.93 -15.61
C LEU A 46 1.82 -11.51 -15.46
N GLY A 47 2.41 -11.28 -14.30
CA GLY A 47 3.78 -11.69 -13.96
C GLY A 47 4.86 -10.70 -14.40
N GLN A 48 4.53 -9.70 -15.21
CA GLN A 48 5.49 -8.69 -15.65
C GLN A 48 5.65 -7.59 -14.61
N TYR A 49 6.81 -6.93 -14.63
CA TYR A 49 7.10 -5.79 -13.78
C TYR A 49 6.83 -4.49 -14.54
N TYR A 50 6.31 -3.50 -13.82
CA TYR A 50 6.26 -2.11 -14.28
C TYR A 50 6.99 -1.22 -13.29
N THR A 51 7.62 -0.17 -13.78
CA THR A 51 8.36 0.78 -12.96
C THR A 51 7.41 1.86 -12.43
N LEU A 52 7.44 2.06 -11.10
CA LEU A 52 6.84 3.20 -10.44
C LEU A 52 7.73 4.43 -10.63
N PRO A 53 7.19 5.54 -11.16
CA PRO A 53 7.96 6.78 -11.26
C PRO A 53 8.41 7.25 -9.87
N SER A 54 9.69 7.61 -9.73
CA SER A 54 10.26 8.08 -8.45
C SER A 54 9.51 9.28 -7.85
N ALA A 55 8.96 10.15 -8.71
CA ALA A 55 8.09 11.24 -8.30
C ALA A 55 6.83 10.74 -7.59
N HIS A 56 6.17 9.71 -8.13
CA HIS A 56 4.95 9.13 -7.55
C HIS A 56 5.25 8.41 -6.24
N ILE A 57 6.41 7.77 -6.09
CA ILE A 57 6.76 7.08 -4.84
C ILE A 57 6.83 8.06 -3.67
N ARG A 58 7.52 9.19 -3.88
CA ARG A 58 7.70 10.22 -2.83
C ARG A 58 6.39 10.90 -2.46
N THR A 59 5.50 11.13 -3.43
CA THR A 59 4.22 11.81 -3.20
C THR A 59 3.12 10.87 -2.69
N LEU A 60 2.97 9.68 -3.29
CA LEU A 60 1.89 8.75 -3.01
C LEU A 60 2.19 7.80 -1.84
N PHE A 61 3.45 7.39 -1.66
CA PHE A 61 3.83 6.42 -0.65
C PHE A 61 4.95 6.90 0.28
N PRO A 62 4.82 8.08 0.93
CA PRO A 62 5.85 8.60 1.84
C PRO A 62 6.18 7.62 2.98
N SER A 63 5.18 6.89 3.48
CA SER A 63 5.36 5.81 4.46
C SER A 63 4.53 4.55 4.13
N GLY A 64 4.13 4.41 2.86
CA GLY A 64 3.17 3.39 2.41
C GLY A 64 3.78 2.05 1.98
N LEU A 65 5.05 2.05 1.59
CA LEU A 65 5.72 0.86 1.07
C LEU A 65 6.30 0.00 2.20
N PRO A 66 6.26 -1.34 2.09
CA PRO A 66 6.91 -2.23 3.06
C PRO A 66 8.41 -1.94 3.17
N TRP A 67 8.95 -1.95 4.40
CA TRP A 67 10.36 -1.67 4.67
C TRP A 67 11.34 -2.47 3.79
N ARG A 68 11.12 -3.78 3.63
CA ARG A 68 11.97 -4.64 2.79
C ARG A 68 11.94 -4.21 1.33
N TYR A 69 10.77 -3.85 0.83
CA TYR A 69 10.63 -3.33 -0.52
C TYR A 69 11.34 -1.98 -0.66
N GLN A 70 11.28 -1.09 0.34
CA GLN A 70 12.06 0.15 0.34
C GLN A 70 13.57 -0.09 0.28
N GLN A 71 14.08 -1.13 0.99
CA GLN A 71 15.49 -1.51 0.87
C GLN A 71 15.82 -2.01 -0.53
N GLN A 72 14.98 -2.87 -1.11
CA GLN A 72 15.14 -3.33 -2.48
C GLN A 72 15.15 -2.16 -3.48
N VAL A 73 14.23 -1.21 -3.35
CA VAL A 73 14.17 0.00 -4.20
C VAL A 73 15.44 0.82 -4.09
N LYS A 74 15.95 0.99 -2.86
CA LYS A 74 17.21 1.71 -2.61
C LYS A 74 18.40 1.00 -3.24
N THR A 75 18.46 -0.33 -3.14
CA THR A 75 19.57 -1.13 -3.66
C THR A 75 19.57 -1.21 -5.18
N PHE A 76 18.41 -1.42 -5.80
CA PHE A 76 18.28 -1.50 -7.26
C PHE A 76 18.22 -0.14 -7.93
N ASN A 77 18.07 0.94 -7.14
CA ASN A 77 17.86 2.30 -7.63
C ASN A 77 16.64 2.45 -8.56
N GLU A 78 15.64 1.58 -8.38
CA GLU A 78 14.40 1.57 -9.13
C GLU A 78 13.29 0.92 -8.30
N ALA A 79 12.04 1.26 -8.59
CA ALA A 79 10.89 0.64 -7.95
C ALA A 79 10.02 -0.07 -8.97
N CYS A 80 10.25 -1.37 -9.10
CA CYS A 80 9.47 -2.22 -9.98
C CYS A 80 8.44 -3.01 -9.16
N ILE A 81 7.18 -3.02 -9.60
CA ILE A 81 6.11 -3.82 -9.01
C ILE A 81 5.64 -4.84 -10.04
N MET A 82 5.48 -6.09 -9.62
CA MET A 82 4.89 -7.14 -10.46
C MET A 82 3.37 -6.96 -10.56
N VAL A 83 2.84 -7.05 -11.78
CA VAL A 83 1.40 -7.11 -12.04
C VAL A 83 0.88 -8.49 -11.69
N ARG A 84 0.03 -8.55 -10.65
CA ARG A 84 -0.57 -9.80 -10.15
C ARG A 84 -2.08 -9.83 -10.33
N GLN A 85 -2.63 -11.04 -10.41
CA GLN A 85 -4.07 -11.26 -10.60
C GLN A 85 -4.96 -10.54 -9.57
N PRO A 86 -4.68 -10.57 -8.25
CA PRO A 86 -5.55 -9.93 -7.26
C PRO A 86 -5.71 -8.42 -7.47
N SER A 87 -4.63 -7.72 -7.84
CA SER A 87 -4.69 -6.28 -8.14
C SER A 87 -5.45 -6.00 -9.43
N LEU A 88 -5.24 -6.81 -10.48
CA LEU A 88 -5.98 -6.65 -11.73
C LEU A 88 -7.48 -6.88 -11.54
N GLU A 89 -7.86 -7.85 -10.72
CA GLU A 89 -9.25 -8.13 -10.38
C GLU A 89 -9.91 -6.91 -9.72
N VAL A 90 -9.29 -6.34 -8.68
CA VAL A 90 -9.83 -5.15 -8.00
C VAL A 90 -9.85 -3.94 -8.94
N ILE A 91 -8.80 -3.73 -9.74
CA ILE A 91 -8.77 -2.65 -10.75
C ILE A 91 -9.90 -2.82 -11.78
N SER A 92 -10.19 -4.06 -12.21
CA SER A 92 -11.30 -4.38 -13.11
C SER A 92 -12.65 -4.04 -12.49
N TYR A 93 -12.85 -4.37 -11.20
CA TYR A 93 -14.05 -3.96 -10.48
C TYR A 93 -14.16 -2.44 -10.39
N LEU A 94 -13.11 -1.74 -9.95
CA LEU A 94 -13.10 -0.28 -9.88
C LEU A 94 -13.45 0.37 -11.24
N LYS A 95 -12.95 -0.16 -12.36
CA LYS A 95 -13.31 0.37 -13.69
C LYS A 95 -14.79 0.20 -14.04
N LYS A 96 -15.46 -0.84 -13.52
CA LYS A 96 -16.86 -1.18 -13.82
C LYS A 96 -17.86 -0.68 -12.78
N THR A 97 -17.39 -0.24 -11.61
CA THR A 97 -18.24 0.20 -10.51
C THR A 97 -19.00 1.46 -10.86
N ASP A 98 -20.31 1.45 -10.55
CA ASP A 98 -21.15 2.64 -10.55
C ASP A 98 -21.00 3.40 -9.23
N TYR A 99 -20.40 4.58 -9.29
CA TYR A 99 -20.08 5.40 -8.12
C TYR A 99 -21.26 6.23 -7.58
N SER A 100 -22.44 6.14 -8.22
CA SER A 100 -23.68 6.65 -7.64
C SER A 100 -24.17 5.78 -6.48
N LYS A 101 -23.73 4.53 -6.42
CA LYS A 101 -24.08 3.55 -5.40
C LYS A 101 -23.17 3.65 -4.16
N PRO A 102 -23.59 3.04 -3.03
CA PRO A 102 -22.76 2.95 -1.83
C PRO A 102 -21.35 2.42 -2.11
N ALA A 103 -20.35 2.95 -1.41
CA ALA A 103 -18.95 2.61 -1.57
C ALA A 103 -18.73 1.10 -1.35
N LEU A 104 -18.15 0.44 -2.36
CA LEU A 104 -17.79 -0.98 -2.28
C LEU A 104 -16.53 -1.17 -1.42
N ARG A 105 -16.53 -2.27 -0.66
CA ARG A 105 -15.42 -2.69 0.22
C ARG A 105 -14.71 -3.89 -0.39
N TYR A 106 -13.46 -3.71 -0.81
CA TYR A 106 -12.59 -4.78 -1.28
C TYR A 106 -11.62 -5.16 -0.16
N LEU A 107 -11.52 -6.45 0.16
CA LEU A 107 -10.68 -6.94 1.25
C LEU A 107 -9.67 -7.97 0.75
N PHE A 108 -8.41 -7.57 0.64
CA PHE A 108 -7.31 -8.47 0.35
C PHE A 108 -6.96 -9.34 1.56
N TYR A 109 -7.03 -10.66 1.41
CA TYR A 109 -6.65 -11.62 2.46
C TYR A 109 -5.72 -12.70 1.91
N GLY A 110 -5.08 -13.46 2.79
CA GLY A 110 -4.12 -14.48 2.41
C GLY A 110 -2.99 -14.64 3.41
N GLN A 111 -2.20 -15.69 3.25
CA GLN A 111 -1.13 -16.07 4.18
C GLN A 111 -0.07 -14.97 4.36
N LYS A 112 0.73 -15.08 5.41
CA LYS A 112 1.82 -14.15 5.66
C LYS A 112 2.81 -14.12 4.49
N GLY A 113 3.21 -12.93 4.07
CA GLY A 113 4.24 -12.77 3.03
C GLY A 113 3.77 -12.97 1.58
N THR A 114 2.46 -13.08 1.33
CA THR A 114 1.92 -13.27 -0.05
C THR A 114 1.86 -12.00 -0.91
N GLY A 115 2.21 -10.82 -0.39
CA GLY A 115 2.20 -9.58 -1.18
C GLY A 115 0.89 -8.78 -1.16
N LYS A 116 0.05 -8.94 -0.13
CA LYS A 116 -1.20 -8.16 0.05
C LYS A 116 -0.97 -6.65 0.01
N THR A 117 -0.02 -6.13 0.79
CA THR A 117 0.33 -4.71 0.82
C THR A 117 0.78 -4.20 -0.55
N ILE A 118 1.63 -4.95 -1.27
CA ILE A 118 2.06 -4.56 -2.62
C ILE A 118 0.87 -4.55 -3.59
N SER A 119 -0.06 -5.49 -3.44
CA SER A 119 -1.29 -5.55 -4.25
C SER A 119 -2.21 -4.35 -3.99
N LEU A 120 -2.30 -3.91 -2.72
CA LEU A 120 -2.95 -2.67 -2.31
C LEU A 120 -2.25 -1.46 -2.93
N CYS A 121 -0.92 -1.34 -2.81
CA CYS A 121 -0.15 -0.24 -3.38
C CYS A 121 -0.34 -0.13 -4.90
N HIS A 122 -0.36 -1.25 -5.63
CA HIS A 122 -0.64 -1.24 -7.07
C HIS A 122 -2.04 -0.68 -7.37
N THR A 123 -3.06 -1.10 -6.61
CA THR A 123 -4.43 -0.59 -6.76
C THR A 123 -4.52 0.91 -6.42
N VAL A 124 -3.84 1.34 -5.36
CA VAL A 124 -3.78 2.75 -4.93
C VAL A 124 -3.07 3.62 -5.96
N HIS A 125 -1.98 3.12 -6.55
CA HIS A 125 -1.28 3.79 -7.65
C HIS A 125 -2.19 3.97 -8.86
N PHE A 126 -2.97 2.95 -9.22
CA PHE A 126 -4.01 3.09 -10.24
C PHE A 126 -4.99 4.22 -9.89
N CYS A 127 -5.59 4.23 -8.70
CA CYS A 127 -6.52 5.31 -8.29
C CYS A 127 -5.87 6.71 -8.36
N TYR A 128 -4.63 6.85 -7.89
CA TYR A 128 -3.89 8.11 -7.93
C TYR A 128 -3.71 8.64 -9.36
N THR A 129 -3.31 7.76 -10.29
CA THR A 129 -3.13 8.10 -11.71
C THR A 129 -4.44 8.45 -12.41
N GLN A 130 -5.57 7.89 -11.96
CA GLN A 130 -6.92 8.23 -12.45
C GLN A 130 -7.46 9.56 -11.87
N GLY A 131 -6.66 10.31 -11.11
CA GLY A 131 -7.11 11.59 -10.56
C GLY A 131 -7.96 11.46 -9.30
N TRP A 132 -7.87 10.36 -8.56
CA TRP A 132 -8.62 10.20 -7.31
C TRP A 132 -7.93 10.88 -6.13
N LEU A 133 -8.70 11.21 -5.10
CA LEU A 133 -8.21 11.59 -3.78
C LEU A 133 -7.91 10.31 -3.00
N VAL A 134 -6.66 10.16 -2.56
CA VAL A 134 -6.18 8.94 -1.91
C VAL A 134 -6.04 9.18 -0.41
N LEU A 135 -6.85 8.48 0.37
CA LEU A 135 -6.74 8.42 1.82
C LEU A 135 -6.09 7.09 2.19
N HIS A 136 -4.77 7.11 2.38
CA HIS A 136 -3.99 5.90 2.67
C HIS A 136 -3.56 5.82 4.14
N ILE A 137 -3.76 4.65 4.75
CA ILE A 137 -3.34 4.29 6.09
C ILE A 137 -2.39 3.09 5.96
N PRO A 138 -1.07 3.32 6.03
CA PRO A 138 -0.07 2.30 5.71
C PRO A 138 0.02 1.10 6.64
N ASP A 139 -0.39 1.25 7.91
CA ASP A 139 -0.48 0.16 8.87
C ASP A 139 -1.37 0.60 10.04
N ALA A 140 -2.63 0.15 10.04
CA ALA A 140 -3.57 0.45 11.11
C ALA A 140 -3.11 -0.13 12.47
N HIS A 141 -2.23 -1.13 12.50
CA HIS A 141 -1.72 -1.66 13.76
C HIS A 141 -0.87 -0.64 14.52
N GLN A 142 -0.23 0.32 13.84
CA GLN A 142 0.56 1.36 14.50
C GLN A 142 -0.29 2.31 15.33
N TRP A 143 -1.60 2.38 15.08
CA TRP A 143 -2.53 3.20 15.85
C TRP A 143 -3.01 2.49 17.11
N VAL A 144 -2.83 1.18 17.25
CA VAL A 144 -3.26 0.40 18.43
C VAL A 144 -2.10 -0.14 19.28
N LYS A 145 -0.85 0.17 18.92
CA LYS A 145 0.36 -0.23 19.67
C LYS A 145 1.45 0.83 19.61
N ASN A 146 2.46 0.70 20.48
CA ASN A 146 3.66 1.55 20.50
C ASN A 146 3.34 3.06 20.54
N CYS A 147 2.28 3.45 21.25
CA CYS A 147 1.92 4.84 21.42
C CYS A 147 2.83 5.50 22.47
N LYS A 148 3.66 6.46 22.03
CA LYS A 148 4.59 7.17 22.92
C LYS A 148 3.90 8.23 23.77
N GLU A 149 2.91 8.90 23.20
CA GLU A 149 2.16 9.97 23.83
C GLU A 149 0.67 9.71 23.64
N LEU A 150 -0.07 9.63 24.74
CA LEU A 150 -1.51 9.45 24.76
C LEU A 150 -2.11 10.56 25.61
N LEU A 151 -3.02 11.34 25.03
CA LEU A 151 -3.66 12.47 25.71
C LEU A 151 -5.16 12.22 25.82
N PRO A 152 -5.85 12.68 26.89
CA PRO A 152 -7.31 12.73 26.87
C PRO A 152 -7.77 13.68 25.77
N SER A 153 -8.79 13.28 25.02
CA SER A 153 -9.28 14.09 23.90
C SER A 153 -9.94 15.37 24.40
N SER A 154 -9.60 16.47 23.73
CA SER A 154 -10.17 17.79 24.02
C SER A 154 -11.62 17.93 23.56
N TYR A 155 -12.00 17.17 22.52
CA TYR A 155 -13.34 17.17 21.95
C TYR A 155 -14.28 16.17 22.64
N ASN A 156 -13.77 15.00 23.06
CA ASN A 156 -14.56 14.00 23.76
C ASN A 156 -13.81 13.41 24.96
N ALA A 157 -14.28 13.72 26.17
CA ALA A 157 -13.66 13.28 27.42
C ALA A 157 -13.58 11.74 27.59
N SER A 158 -14.40 10.95 26.87
CA SER A 158 -14.33 9.48 26.91
C SER A 158 -13.30 8.88 25.94
N ARG A 159 -12.56 9.70 25.20
CA ARG A 159 -11.61 9.24 24.19
C ARG A 159 -10.18 9.73 24.46
N PHE A 160 -9.25 9.10 23.75
CA PHE A 160 -7.83 9.41 23.77
C PHE A 160 -7.31 9.78 22.40
N ASP A 161 -6.48 10.81 22.40
CA ASP A 161 -5.82 11.37 21.24
C ASP A 161 -4.37 10.87 21.14
N GLN A 162 -3.93 10.65 19.90
CA GLN A 162 -2.62 10.13 19.53
C GLN A 162 -1.92 11.13 18.61
N PRO A 163 -1.41 12.24 19.18
CA PRO A 163 -1.05 13.41 18.41
C PRO A 163 0.13 13.18 17.44
N LEU A 164 1.09 12.34 17.82
CA LEU A 164 2.25 12.02 16.97
C LEU A 164 1.85 11.23 15.71
N GLN A 165 0.99 10.22 15.87
CA GLN A 165 0.45 9.41 14.78
C GLN A 165 -0.41 10.28 13.85
N ALA A 166 -1.28 11.10 14.44
CA ALA A 166 -2.15 12.02 13.72
C ALA A 166 -1.36 13.04 12.89
N THR A 167 -0.37 13.71 13.49
CA THR A 167 0.48 14.70 12.80
C THR A 167 1.28 14.07 11.67
N THR A 168 1.85 12.88 11.90
CA THR A 168 2.60 12.13 10.88
C THR A 168 1.70 11.79 9.69
N TRP A 169 0.49 11.32 9.98
CA TRP A 169 -0.49 11.01 8.95
C TRP A 169 -0.95 12.26 8.19
N LEU A 170 -1.23 13.38 8.87
CA LEU A 170 -1.63 14.64 8.23
C LEU A 170 -0.56 15.18 7.28
N ARG A 171 0.73 15.10 7.64
CA ARG A 171 1.84 15.48 6.75
C ARG A 171 1.85 14.63 5.49
N ASN A 172 1.69 13.31 5.62
CA ASN A 172 1.64 12.41 4.48
C ASN A 172 0.40 12.66 3.61
N PHE A 173 -0.76 12.85 4.24
CA PHE A 173 -2.01 13.17 3.55
C PHE A 173 -1.90 14.47 2.75
N ARG A 174 -1.27 15.50 3.32
CA ARG A 174 -0.98 16.77 2.63
C ARG A 174 -0.14 16.57 1.38
N LEU A 175 0.96 15.83 1.50
CA LEU A 175 1.87 15.56 0.38
C LEU A 175 1.19 14.80 -0.76
N THR A 176 0.35 13.81 -0.44
CA THR A 176 -0.33 13.00 -1.45
C THR A 176 -1.44 13.76 -2.18
N ASN A 177 -2.18 14.62 -1.48
CA ASN A 177 -3.44 15.20 -1.99
C ASN A 177 -3.40 16.72 -2.17
N GLU A 178 -2.21 17.32 -2.26
CA GLU A 178 -2.01 18.78 -2.38
C GLU A 178 -2.96 19.44 -3.41
N ARG A 179 -3.14 18.81 -4.57
CA ARG A 179 -4.03 19.29 -5.66
C ARG A 179 -5.51 19.47 -5.28
N PHE A 180 -5.98 18.78 -4.24
CA PHE A 180 -7.38 18.85 -3.78
C PHE A 180 -7.56 19.76 -2.57
N LEU A 181 -6.50 19.98 -1.79
CA LEU A 181 -6.58 20.74 -0.54
C LEU A 181 -6.97 22.20 -0.75
N SER A 182 -6.62 22.78 -1.90
CA SER A 182 -7.00 24.14 -2.29
C SER A 182 -8.38 24.25 -2.94
N LYS A 183 -9.05 23.12 -3.21
CA LYS A 183 -10.34 23.06 -3.91
C LYS A 183 -11.50 22.71 -2.99
N ILE A 184 -11.27 21.75 -2.08
CA ILE A 184 -12.29 21.26 -1.16
C ILE A 184 -12.48 22.28 -0.04
N LYS A 185 -13.74 22.66 0.22
CA LYS A 185 -14.12 23.57 1.30
C LYS A 185 -14.81 22.80 2.42
N THR A 186 -14.63 23.21 3.67
CA THR A 186 -15.33 22.63 4.82
C THR A 186 -16.83 22.95 4.76
N LYS A 187 -17.68 21.96 5.08
CA LYS A 187 -19.14 22.15 5.23
C LYS A 187 -19.59 22.39 6.66
N HIS A 188 -18.67 22.25 7.61
CA HIS A 188 -18.94 22.45 9.01
C HIS A 188 -17.93 23.40 9.64
N ARG A 189 -18.42 24.14 10.64
CA ARG A 189 -17.59 24.88 11.57
C ARG A 189 -16.97 23.93 12.59
N TYR A 190 -15.67 24.05 12.82
CA TYR A 190 -14.92 23.23 13.78
C TYR A 190 -14.32 24.12 14.87
N MET A 191 -14.64 23.85 16.13
CA MET A 191 -14.06 24.55 17.28
C MET A 191 -12.96 23.71 17.89
N TRP A 192 -11.74 24.27 17.98
CA TRP A 192 -10.57 23.59 18.55
C TRP A 192 -10.30 24.05 19.97
N THR A 193 -10.46 25.35 20.19
CA THR A 193 -10.40 25.96 21.52
C THR A 193 -11.48 27.04 21.61
N LYS A 194 -11.66 27.65 22.79
CA LYS A 194 -12.60 28.77 22.97
C LYS A 194 -12.29 29.98 22.07
N ARG A 195 -11.06 30.11 21.59
CA ARG A 195 -10.60 31.25 20.78
C ARG A 195 -10.34 30.90 19.31
N GLU A 196 -10.29 29.62 18.99
CA GLU A 196 -9.84 29.15 17.67
C GLU A 196 -10.84 28.19 17.08
N PHE A 197 -11.28 28.54 15.90
CA PHE A 197 -12.25 27.79 15.12
C PHE A 197 -11.87 27.89 13.64
N THR A 198 -12.21 26.85 12.90
CA THR A 198 -12.23 26.86 11.44
C THR A 198 -13.67 27.12 11.03
N GLU A 199 -13.91 28.19 10.28
CA GLU A 199 -15.25 28.51 9.79
C GLU A 199 -15.70 27.55 8.68
N GLU A 200 -17.00 27.51 8.47
CA GLU A 200 -17.56 26.86 7.30
C GLU A 200 -17.10 27.58 6.03
N GLY A 201 -16.76 26.82 4.98
CA GLY A 201 -16.27 27.35 3.72
C GLY A 201 -14.75 27.55 3.65
N SER A 202 -14.01 27.37 4.75
CA SER A 202 -12.54 27.34 4.76
C SER A 202 -11.99 26.20 3.90
N LEU A 203 -10.76 26.37 3.39
CA LEU A 203 -10.13 25.34 2.56
C LEU A 203 -9.71 24.12 3.41
N LEU A 204 -9.85 22.92 2.85
CA LEU A 204 -9.43 21.69 3.52
C LEU A 204 -7.92 21.70 3.83
N GLY A 205 -7.12 22.38 3.01
CA GLY A 205 -5.69 22.60 3.28
C GLY A 205 -5.42 23.38 4.56
N GLU A 206 -6.21 24.42 4.85
CA GLU A 206 -6.08 25.20 6.09
C GLU A 206 -6.38 24.34 7.32
N LEU A 207 -7.40 23.48 7.22
CA LEU A 207 -7.73 22.52 8.26
C LEU A 207 -6.58 21.54 8.53
N VAL A 208 -5.98 20.99 7.47
CA VAL A 208 -4.83 20.07 7.59
C VAL A 208 -3.62 20.79 8.19
N ASP A 209 -3.34 22.01 7.76
CA ASP A 209 -2.21 22.82 8.23
C ASP A 209 -2.34 23.20 9.70
N GLN A 210 -3.58 23.44 10.14
CA GLN A 210 -3.88 23.63 11.54
C GLN A 210 -3.55 22.39 12.38
N GLY A 211 -3.89 21.18 11.91
CA GLY A 211 -3.56 19.95 12.62
C GLY A 211 -2.06 19.63 12.62
N ILE A 212 -1.32 20.06 11.60
CA ILE A 212 0.14 19.89 11.54
C ILE A 212 0.86 20.86 12.49
N SER A 213 0.39 22.12 12.55
CA SER A 213 0.97 23.14 13.42
C SER A 213 0.60 22.96 14.89
N ARG A 214 -0.64 22.54 15.18
CA ARG A 214 -1.17 22.35 16.53
C ARG A 214 -1.34 20.88 16.85
N VAL A 215 -0.26 20.30 17.35
CA VAL A 215 -0.13 18.87 17.67
C VAL A 215 -1.21 18.39 18.65
N LYS A 216 -1.67 19.21 19.61
CA LYS A 216 -2.70 18.80 20.58
C LYS A 216 -4.07 18.49 19.96
N SER A 217 -4.47 19.22 18.93
CA SER A 217 -5.75 19.05 18.24
C SER A 217 -5.65 18.16 16.99
N SER A 218 -4.46 17.62 16.69
CA SER A 218 -4.23 16.92 15.42
C SER A 218 -5.12 15.69 15.25
N SER A 219 -5.41 14.95 16.32
CA SER A 219 -6.28 13.76 16.27
C SER A 219 -7.72 14.12 15.88
N ASP A 220 -8.24 15.22 16.43
CA ASP A 220 -9.56 15.73 16.09
C ASP A 220 -9.60 16.27 14.65
N VAL A 221 -8.53 16.92 14.19
CA VAL A 221 -8.38 17.36 12.80
C VAL A 221 -8.42 16.18 11.83
N VAL A 222 -7.76 15.05 12.14
CA VAL A 222 -7.87 13.83 11.31
C VAL A 222 -9.33 13.37 11.22
N GLY A 223 -10.04 13.37 12.34
CA GLY A 223 -11.47 13.04 12.37
C GLY A 223 -12.32 13.99 11.52
N ALA A 224 -12.05 15.29 11.59
CA ALA A 224 -12.71 16.32 10.79
C ALA A 224 -12.45 16.13 9.28
N VAL A 225 -11.20 15.87 8.89
CA VAL A 225 -10.84 15.58 7.49
C VAL A 225 -11.57 14.33 6.98
N MET A 226 -11.56 13.22 7.74
CA MET A 226 -12.28 12.01 7.36
C MET A 226 -13.80 12.25 7.25
N LYS A 227 -14.37 13.05 8.16
CA LYS A 227 -15.78 13.43 8.14
C LYS A 227 -16.14 14.25 6.90
N GLU A 228 -15.38 15.31 6.59
CA GLU A 228 -15.60 16.16 5.43
C GLU A 228 -15.51 15.37 4.12
N LEU A 229 -14.45 14.58 3.95
CA LEU A 229 -14.27 13.77 2.75
C LEU A 229 -15.42 12.78 2.55
N ARG A 230 -15.85 12.13 3.63
CA ARG A 230 -16.98 11.19 3.59
C ARG A 230 -18.30 11.87 3.25
N LEU A 231 -18.57 13.06 3.79
CA LEU A 231 -19.80 13.80 3.55
C LEU A 231 -19.86 14.46 2.16
N GLN A 232 -18.71 14.78 1.58
CA GLN A 232 -18.63 15.45 0.29
C GLN A 232 -18.48 14.47 -0.88
N SER A 233 -17.88 13.31 -0.66
CA SER A 233 -17.73 12.29 -1.70
C SER A 233 -19.09 11.91 -2.31
N GLY A 234 -19.18 11.95 -3.64
CA GLY A 234 -20.37 11.56 -4.40
C GLY A 234 -21.53 12.57 -4.36
N GLN A 235 -21.35 13.73 -3.73
CA GLN A 235 -22.36 14.78 -3.70
C GLN A 235 -22.32 15.63 -4.99
N PRO A 236 -23.44 16.24 -5.40
CA PRO A 236 -23.45 17.22 -6.48
C PRO A 236 -22.47 18.36 -6.18
N GLY A 237 -21.54 18.62 -7.10
CA GLY A 237 -20.47 19.61 -6.93
C GLY A 237 -19.18 19.10 -6.29
N SER A 238 -19.06 17.79 -6.00
CA SER A 238 -17.79 17.19 -5.59
C SER A 238 -16.93 16.80 -6.81
N ASP A 239 -15.85 17.53 -7.05
CA ASP A 239 -14.94 17.29 -8.18
C ASP A 239 -13.86 16.23 -7.89
N PHE A 240 -14.15 15.26 -7.01
CA PHE A 240 -13.20 14.20 -6.67
C PHE A 240 -13.88 12.85 -6.41
N ARG A 241 -13.12 11.79 -6.67
CA ARG A 241 -13.44 10.42 -6.24
C ARG A 241 -12.55 10.03 -5.06
N LEU A 242 -13.11 9.35 -4.07
CA LEU A 242 -12.40 8.99 -2.85
C LEU A 242 -11.93 7.53 -2.89
N ALA A 243 -10.63 7.30 -2.74
CA ALA A 243 -10.04 5.97 -2.52
C ALA A 243 -9.56 5.86 -1.07
N VAL A 244 -10.26 5.07 -0.25
CA VAL A 244 -9.87 4.78 1.13
C VAL A 244 -9.04 3.51 1.14
N ALA A 245 -7.74 3.62 1.39
CA ALA A 245 -6.81 2.50 1.41
C ALA A 245 -6.31 2.23 2.83
N VAL A 246 -6.55 1.04 3.37
CA VAL A 246 -6.18 0.70 4.75
C VAL A 246 -5.44 -0.62 4.80
N ASP A 247 -4.17 -0.59 5.19
CA ASP A 247 -3.42 -1.81 5.46
C ASP A 247 -3.62 -2.29 6.90
N GLY A 248 -3.84 -3.60 7.07
CA GLY A 248 -4.00 -4.22 8.39
C GLY A 248 -5.29 -3.82 9.09
N VAL A 249 -6.41 -3.77 8.34
CA VAL A 249 -7.71 -3.28 8.82
C VAL A 249 -8.23 -4.05 10.05
N ASN A 250 -7.78 -5.28 10.26
CA ASN A 250 -8.07 -6.07 11.46
C ASN A 250 -7.56 -5.41 12.77
N GLY A 251 -6.59 -4.49 12.70
CA GLY A 251 -6.18 -3.68 13.84
C GLY A 251 -7.29 -2.80 14.40
N LEU A 252 -8.33 -2.47 13.60
CA LEU A 252 -9.40 -1.56 14.04
C LEU A 252 -10.34 -2.19 15.06
N TRP A 253 -10.62 -3.50 14.96
CA TRP A 253 -11.54 -4.23 15.83
C TRP A 253 -10.87 -5.25 16.75
N GLY A 254 -9.53 -5.34 16.70
CA GLY A 254 -8.74 -6.16 17.60
C GLY A 254 -8.64 -5.58 19.02
N ARG A 255 -7.58 -5.96 19.74
CA ARG A 255 -7.23 -5.36 21.04
C ARG A 255 -6.07 -4.39 20.86
N SER A 256 -5.95 -3.41 21.76
CA SER A 256 -4.78 -2.51 21.82
C SER A 256 -3.76 -3.00 22.84
N THR A 257 -2.49 -2.59 22.70
CA THR A 257 -1.48 -2.71 23.78
C THR A 257 -1.27 -1.39 24.52
N ILE A 258 -2.07 -0.37 24.22
CA ILE A 258 -1.92 0.96 24.81
C ILE A 258 -2.53 0.92 26.21
N LYS A 259 -1.79 1.43 27.19
CA LYS A 259 -2.23 1.48 28.59
C LYS A 259 -2.30 2.91 29.09
N LYS A 260 -3.29 3.19 29.92
CA LYS A 260 -3.40 4.39 30.73
C LYS A 260 -3.61 3.96 32.19
N GLU A 261 -2.75 4.42 33.09
CA GLU A 261 -2.86 4.10 34.54
C GLU A 261 -3.04 2.59 34.76
N ASP A 262 -2.20 1.78 34.08
CA ASP A 262 -2.21 0.32 34.05
C ASP A 262 -3.43 -0.39 33.44
N LYS A 263 -4.47 0.34 33.01
CA LYS A 263 -5.61 -0.22 32.29
C LYS A 263 -5.38 -0.20 30.78
N SER A 264 -5.72 -1.30 30.11
CA SER A 264 -5.69 -1.39 28.65
C SER A 264 -6.81 -0.51 28.06
N VAL A 265 -6.46 0.32 27.10
CA VAL A 265 -7.41 1.18 26.38
C VAL A 265 -8.08 0.37 25.28
N ASP A 266 -9.41 0.41 25.18
CA ASP A 266 -10.11 -0.24 24.06
C ASP A 266 -9.88 0.55 22.76
N PRO A 267 -9.69 -0.08 21.59
CA PRO A 267 -9.59 0.66 20.34
C PRO A 267 -10.76 1.61 20.04
N GLU A 268 -11.95 1.39 20.60
CA GLU A 268 -13.09 2.32 20.49
C GLU A 268 -12.89 3.64 21.22
N GLU A 269 -12.06 3.65 22.26
CA GLU A 269 -11.69 4.84 23.02
C GLU A 269 -10.63 5.67 22.29
N LEU A 270 -9.97 5.14 21.25
CA LEU A 270 -8.97 5.87 20.48
C LEU A 270 -9.63 6.72 19.38
N THR A 271 -9.43 8.03 19.41
CA THR A 271 -10.05 8.99 18.47
C THR A 271 -9.77 8.64 17.00
N LEU A 272 -8.53 8.24 16.67
CA LEU A 272 -8.14 7.88 15.31
C LEU A 272 -8.87 6.63 14.81
N ILE A 273 -8.93 5.57 15.63
CA ILE A 273 -9.59 4.32 15.29
C ILE A 273 -11.09 4.52 15.16
N TYR A 274 -11.70 5.24 16.11
CA TYR A 274 -13.13 5.52 16.09
C TYR A 274 -13.56 6.26 14.81
N ASN A 275 -12.82 7.28 14.39
CA ASN A 275 -13.12 8.02 13.17
C ASN A 275 -12.86 7.19 11.91
N LEU A 276 -11.81 6.38 11.90
CA LEU A 276 -11.53 5.47 10.79
C LEU A 276 -12.61 4.40 10.63
N ARG A 277 -13.12 3.81 11.73
CA ARG A 277 -14.25 2.86 11.67
C ARG A 277 -15.50 3.48 11.02
N LYS A 278 -15.75 4.78 11.20
CA LYS A 278 -16.85 5.49 10.50
C LYS A 278 -16.62 5.61 9.01
N LEU A 279 -15.37 5.78 8.59
CA LEU A 279 -14.99 5.85 7.17
C LEU A 279 -15.08 4.47 6.49
N MET A 280 -14.88 3.39 7.26
CA MET A 280 -15.01 2.00 6.78
C MET A 280 -16.47 1.54 6.57
N ARG A 281 -17.45 2.34 6.98
CA ARG A 281 -18.87 2.09 6.66
C ARG A 281 -19.12 2.39 5.18
N ASN A 282 -20.08 1.71 4.59
CA ASN A 282 -20.55 1.96 3.23
C ASN A 282 -21.72 2.96 3.19
N ASP A 283 -21.77 3.91 4.13
CA ASP A 283 -22.83 4.93 4.25
C ASP A 283 -22.60 6.17 3.35
N TRP A 284 -21.69 6.06 2.39
CA TRP A 284 -21.28 7.14 1.49
C TRP A 284 -21.05 6.63 0.06
N THR A 285 -21.05 7.53 -0.92
CA THR A 285 -20.97 7.23 -2.36
C THR A 285 -19.79 7.97 -3.02
N GLY A 286 -19.55 7.80 -4.32
CA GLY A 286 -18.50 8.54 -5.03
C GLY A 286 -17.08 8.01 -4.85
N GLY A 287 -16.91 6.82 -4.29
CA GLY A 287 -15.58 6.23 -4.08
C GLY A 287 -15.59 4.74 -3.73
N ALA A 288 -14.46 4.25 -3.24
CA ALA A 288 -14.24 2.85 -2.91
C ALA A 288 -13.33 2.70 -1.68
N ILE A 289 -13.54 1.60 -0.95
CA ILE A 289 -12.74 1.19 0.20
C ILE A 289 -11.92 -0.04 -0.20
N ILE A 290 -10.61 0.05 -0.08
CA ILE A 290 -9.65 -0.99 -0.44
C ILE A 290 -8.82 -1.30 0.81
N ALA A 291 -9.07 -2.45 1.41
CA ALA A 291 -8.43 -2.85 2.66
C ALA A 291 -7.63 -4.13 2.50
N THR A 292 -6.65 -4.33 3.37
CA THR A 292 -5.94 -5.61 3.50
C THR A 292 -6.07 -6.12 4.94
N LEU A 293 -6.06 -7.44 5.08
CA LEU A 293 -5.77 -8.08 6.36
C LEU A 293 -4.27 -8.27 6.51
N SER A 294 -3.78 -8.15 7.75
CA SER A 294 -2.40 -8.50 8.07
C SER A 294 -2.31 -9.22 9.40
N GLN A 295 -1.77 -10.44 9.36
CA GLN A 295 -1.26 -11.15 10.55
C GLN A 295 0.06 -10.52 11.04
N THR A 296 0.83 -9.88 10.16
CA THR A 296 2.09 -9.27 10.58
C THR A 296 1.79 -8.00 11.34
N GLY A 297 2.13 -7.99 12.62
CA GLY A 297 1.87 -6.86 13.51
C GLY A 297 0.50 -6.89 14.18
N SER A 298 -0.32 -7.90 13.91
CA SER A 298 -1.56 -8.13 14.64
C SER A 298 -1.28 -8.51 16.09
N LEU A 299 -2.21 -8.13 16.97
CA LEU A 299 -2.11 -8.35 18.40
C LEU A 299 -3.01 -9.53 18.80
N TYR A 300 -2.56 -10.36 19.73
CA TYR A 300 -3.33 -11.46 20.32
C TYR A 300 -4.02 -12.40 19.32
N THR A 301 -3.37 -12.64 18.18
CA THR A 301 -3.89 -13.47 17.07
C THR A 301 -2.88 -14.56 16.73
N PRO A 302 -3.33 -15.79 16.43
CA PRO A 302 -2.42 -16.90 16.16
C PRO A 302 -1.65 -16.66 14.85
N LYS A 303 -0.41 -17.16 14.78
CA LYS A 303 0.47 -16.93 13.64
C LYS A 303 -0.02 -17.56 12.34
N SER A 304 -0.83 -18.61 12.44
CA SER A 304 -1.42 -19.33 11.31
C SER A 304 -2.70 -18.67 10.80
N ALA A 305 -3.33 -17.75 11.54
CA ALA A 305 -4.57 -17.12 11.10
C ALA A 305 -4.34 -16.17 9.93
N TYR A 306 -5.21 -16.30 8.93
CA TYR A 306 -5.19 -15.44 7.73
C TYR A 306 -6.56 -15.22 7.11
N LEU A 307 -7.59 -15.94 7.57
CA LEU A 307 -8.94 -15.82 7.06
C LEU A 307 -9.60 -14.55 7.61
N PRO A 308 -10.54 -13.94 6.85
CA PRO A 308 -11.25 -12.74 7.30
C PRO A 308 -11.95 -12.89 8.66
N GLN A 309 -12.70 -13.98 8.85
CA GLN A 309 -13.42 -14.22 10.10
C GLN A 309 -12.47 -14.39 11.30
N GLU A 310 -11.33 -15.06 11.11
CA GLU A 310 -10.34 -15.27 12.17
C GLU A 310 -9.65 -13.97 12.59
N LEU A 311 -9.29 -13.12 11.62
CA LEU A 311 -8.52 -11.90 11.89
C LEU A 311 -9.39 -10.70 12.29
N LEU A 312 -10.58 -10.56 11.71
CA LEU A 312 -11.51 -9.48 12.07
C LEU A 312 -12.26 -9.79 13.36
N GLY A 313 -12.45 -11.08 13.68
CA GLY A 313 -13.40 -11.53 14.71
C GLY A 313 -14.83 -11.17 14.34
N GLU A 314 -15.77 -11.51 15.23
CA GLU A 314 -17.22 -11.26 15.05
C GLU A 314 -17.51 -9.76 14.82
N ARG A 315 -17.07 -8.89 15.74
CA ARG A 315 -17.31 -7.44 15.66
C ARG A 315 -16.82 -6.81 14.36
N GLY A 316 -15.62 -7.20 13.92
CA GLY A 316 -15.01 -6.66 12.70
C GLY A 316 -15.67 -7.21 11.44
N PHE A 317 -16.05 -8.48 11.45
CA PHE A 317 -16.75 -9.12 10.34
C PHE A 317 -18.12 -8.48 10.14
N ASP A 318 -18.93 -8.37 11.20
CA ASP A 318 -20.27 -7.76 11.16
C ASP A 318 -20.21 -6.29 10.72
N SER A 319 -19.18 -5.56 11.16
CA SER A 319 -18.99 -4.15 10.76
C SER A 319 -18.62 -4.01 9.28
N MET A 320 -17.86 -4.97 8.73
CA MET A 320 -17.35 -4.94 7.36
C MET A 320 -18.28 -5.63 6.35
N ASP A 321 -19.25 -6.42 6.80
CA ASP A 321 -20.21 -7.11 5.95
C ASP A 321 -21.26 -6.13 5.37
N PRO A 322 -21.59 -6.17 4.06
CA PRO A 322 -20.97 -6.94 2.98
C PRO A 322 -19.64 -6.35 2.47
N PHE A 323 -18.70 -7.23 2.11
CA PHE A 323 -17.45 -6.90 1.42
C PHE A 323 -17.10 -7.95 0.35
N ILE A 324 -16.23 -7.58 -0.58
CA ILE A 324 -15.71 -8.46 -1.64
C ILE A 324 -14.35 -9.01 -1.19
N PRO A 325 -14.26 -10.28 -0.77
CA PRO A 325 -13.00 -10.91 -0.39
C PRO A 325 -12.14 -11.19 -1.63
N VAL A 326 -10.88 -10.76 -1.61
CA VAL A 326 -9.92 -11.00 -2.70
C VAL A 326 -8.73 -11.78 -2.15
N SER A 327 -8.59 -13.03 -2.57
CA SER A 327 -7.51 -13.91 -2.12
C SER A 327 -6.19 -13.53 -2.80
N VAL A 328 -5.12 -13.42 -2.00
CA VAL A 328 -3.76 -13.15 -2.47
C VAL A 328 -2.89 -14.39 -2.21
N PRO A 329 -2.75 -15.29 -3.20
CA PRO A 329 -1.97 -16.52 -3.06
C PRO A 329 -0.46 -16.26 -3.18
N ASN A 330 0.32 -17.32 -2.92
CA ASN A 330 1.73 -17.41 -3.32
C ASN A 330 1.88 -17.23 -4.84
N TYR A 331 3.12 -17.08 -5.32
CA TYR A 331 3.35 -16.95 -6.74
C TYR A 331 2.90 -18.19 -7.51
N SER A 332 2.28 -17.97 -8.67
CA SER A 332 2.19 -19.00 -9.70
C SER A 332 3.58 -19.33 -10.25
N GLU A 333 3.70 -20.40 -11.04
CA GLU A 333 4.97 -20.76 -11.70
C GLU A 333 5.48 -19.63 -12.59
N LYS A 334 4.59 -19.01 -13.37
CA LYS A 334 4.91 -17.88 -14.23
C LYS A 334 5.38 -16.66 -13.45
N GLU A 335 4.68 -16.31 -12.35
CA GLU A 335 5.07 -15.19 -11.48
C GLU A 335 6.42 -15.46 -10.81
N PHE A 336 6.65 -16.68 -10.32
CA PHE A 336 7.93 -17.09 -9.74
C PHE A 336 9.05 -16.96 -10.76
N GLU A 337 8.86 -17.48 -11.97
CA GLU A 337 9.83 -17.40 -13.06
C GLU A 337 10.21 -15.94 -13.34
N SER A 338 9.19 -15.10 -13.48
CA SER A 338 9.38 -13.68 -13.77
C SER A 338 10.14 -12.97 -12.65
N CYS A 339 9.86 -13.30 -11.38
CA CYS A 339 10.58 -12.79 -10.22
C CYS A 339 12.04 -13.25 -10.19
N TYR A 340 12.29 -14.53 -10.47
CA TYR A 340 13.63 -15.10 -10.53
C TYR A 340 14.46 -14.43 -11.62
N LEU A 341 13.89 -14.30 -12.83
CA LEU A 341 14.55 -13.62 -13.95
C LEU A 341 14.81 -12.14 -13.67
N TYR A 342 13.89 -11.45 -12.98
CA TYR A 342 14.12 -10.07 -12.53
C TYR A 342 15.31 -9.97 -11.57
N TYR A 343 15.46 -10.89 -10.62
CA TYR A 343 16.65 -10.92 -9.75
C TYR A 343 17.93 -11.27 -10.48
N MET A 344 17.86 -12.13 -11.50
CA MET A 344 19.01 -12.45 -12.36
C MET A 344 19.46 -11.24 -13.18
N ASP A 345 18.52 -10.51 -13.79
CA ASP A 345 18.80 -9.30 -14.57
C ASP A 345 19.45 -8.20 -13.73
N ARG A 346 18.99 -8.02 -12.47
CA ARG A 346 19.59 -7.07 -11.53
C ARG A 346 20.88 -7.56 -10.87
N HIS A 347 21.40 -8.71 -11.29
CA HIS A 347 22.54 -9.37 -10.66
C HIS A 347 22.38 -9.46 -9.13
N TRP A 348 21.17 -9.71 -8.66
CA TRP A 348 20.89 -9.82 -7.23
C TRP A 348 21.35 -11.16 -6.66
N LEU A 349 21.26 -12.22 -7.47
CA LEU A 349 21.71 -13.57 -7.13
C LEU A 349 23.20 -13.73 -7.43
N GLN A 350 24.05 -13.67 -6.40
CA GLN A 350 25.50 -13.72 -6.58
C GLN A 350 26.06 -15.14 -6.53
N HIS A 351 25.49 -16.03 -5.72
CA HIS A 351 25.93 -17.41 -5.62
C HIS A 351 25.82 -18.18 -6.95
N PRO A 352 26.89 -18.83 -7.46
CA PRO A 352 26.85 -19.52 -8.75
C PRO A 352 25.76 -20.59 -8.87
N GLN A 353 25.51 -21.37 -7.82
CA GLN A 353 24.47 -22.41 -7.83
C GLN A 353 23.06 -21.84 -7.91
N SER A 354 22.84 -20.59 -7.43
CA SER A 354 21.51 -19.97 -7.53
C SER A 354 21.10 -19.65 -8.97
N ARG A 355 22.05 -19.70 -9.91
CA ARG A 355 21.88 -19.42 -11.33
C ARG A 355 21.63 -20.68 -12.17
N THR A 356 21.66 -21.87 -11.55
CA THR A 356 21.40 -23.15 -12.25
C THR A 356 19.95 -23.59 -12.07
N GLU A 357 19.48 -24.51 -12.92
CA GLU A 357 18.13 -25.06 -12.83
C GLU A 357 17.92 -25.85 -11.54
N GLU A 358 18.97 -26.50 -11.01
CA GLU A 358 18.93 -27.18 -9.71
C GLU A 358 18.72 -26.18 -8.57
N GLY A 359 19.52 -25.11 -8.52
CA GLY A 359 19.37 -24.08 -7.48
C GLY A 359 18.02 -23.37 -7.56
N LYS A 360 17.50 -23.16 -8.77
CA LYS A 360 16.14 -22.64 -8.97
C LYS A 360 15.07 -23.57 -8.39
N LYS A 361 15.17 -24.90 -8.59
CA LYS A 361 14.27 -25.89 -7.97
C LYS A 361 14.36 -25.86 -6.45
N GLU A 362 15.55 -25.72 -5.89
CA GLU A 362 15.76 -25.54 -4.45
C GLU A 362 15.08 -24.26 -3.93
N LEU A 363 15.22 -23.14 -4.64
CA LEU A 363 14.55 -21.88 -4.30
C LEU A 363 13.03 -22.03 -4.32
N VAL A 364 12.45 -22.72 -5.33
CA VAL A 364 11.02 -23.03 -5.39
C VAL A 364 10.60 -23.83 -4.17
N PHE A 365 11.34 -24.89 -3.84
CA PHE A 365 11.03 -25.79 -2.72
C PHE A 365 11.11 -25.08 -1.37
N LEU A 366 12.22 -24.39 -1.08
CA LEU A 366 12.46 -23.70 0.19
C LEU A 366 11.52 -22.52 0.40
N SER A 367 11.21 -21.75 -0.66
CA SER A 367 10.29 -20.62 -0.54
C SER A 367 8.82 -21.03 -0.60
N ASN A 368 8.51 -22.22 -1.13
CA ASN A 368 7.17 -22.63 -1.54
C ASN A 368 6.47 -21.55 -2.40
N ARG A 369 7.25 -20.85 -3.25
CA ARG A 369 6.81 -19.70 -4.06
C ARG A 369 6.20 -18.55 -3.24
N ASN A 370 6.46 -18.47 -1.94
CA ASN A 370 6.02 -17.36 -1.11
C ASN A 370 6.88 -16.13 -1.39
N PRO A 371 6.30 -14.98 -1.80
CA PRO A 371 7.05 -13.78 -2.17
C PRO A 371 8.02 -13.30 -1.09
N SER A 372 7.56 -13.21 0.17
CA SER A 372 8.43 -12.76 1.26
C SER A 372 9.52 -13.77 1.61
N MET A 373 9.26 -15.07 1.48
CA MET A 373 10.29 -16.08 1.75
C MET A 373 11.33 -16.10 0.63
N LEU A 374 10.90 -15.98 -0.62
CA LEU A 374 11.80 -15.89 -1.77
C LEU A 374 12.72 -14.66 -1.67
N ASP A 375 12.15 -13.48 -1.36
CA ASP A 375 12.93 -12.25 -1.08
C ASP A 375 13.95 -12.45 0.05
N ARG A 376 13.56 -13.14 1.14
CA ARG A 376 14.45 -13.45 2.26
C ARG A 376 15.62 -14.32 1.85
N ILE A 377 15.33 -15.41 1.15
CA ILE A 377 16.34 -16.38 0.75
C ILE A 377 17.30 -15.72 -0.23
N CYS A 378 16.77 -15.08 -1.28
CA CYS A 378 17.60 -14.43 -2.30
C CYS A 378 18.41 -13.25 -1.75
N GLY A 379 17.97 -12.61 -0.67
CA GLY A 379 18.68 -11.46 -0.09
C GLY A 379 20.03 -11.76 0.57
N PHE A 380 20.39 -13.04 0.75
CA PHE A 380 21.69 -13.45 1.29
C PHE A 380 22.47 -14.39 0.35
N LEU A 381 21.98 -14.60 -0.88
CA LEU A 381 22.62 -15.48 -1.88
C LEU A 381 23.58 -14.74 -2.81
#